data_AF-A0A5C5VGF0-F1
#
_entry.id   AF-A0A5C5VGF0-F1
#
_cell.length_a   1.000
_cell.length_b   1.000
_cell.length_c   1.000
_cell.angle_alpha   90.00
_cell.angle_beta   90.00
_cell.angle_gamma   90.00
#
_symmetry.space_group_name_H-M   'P 1'
#
loop_
_entity.id
_entity.type
_entity.pdbx_description
1 polymer ?
#
loop_
_entity_poly.entity_id
_entity_poly.type
_entity_poly.pdbx_seq_one_letter_code
_entity_poly.pdbx_strand_id
1 'polypeptide(L)'
;MNCDQVFNVLTRGPFPSGSPEDFHVQQHLDGCLDCWRIAEALRPAEHLFQEAIPPSETRDLPGYWGDSTPPATLLDQIASDTAKTAVAPKLRRATEQRQIEIVYDRTARRTDMLYVGAILLGTLTMPLLAWWLMSVPE
;
A
#
# COMPACT_ATOMS: atom_id res chain seq x y z
N MET A 1 -4.83 29.10 -15.74
CA MET A 1 -5.39 27.95 -14.99
C MET A 1 -4.90 28.02 -13.56
N ASN A 2 -5.72 27.63 -12.57
CA ASN A 2 -5.34 27.62 -11.15
C ASN A 2 -5.10 26.18 -10.63
N CYS A 3 -4.55 26.04 -9.43
CA CYS A 3 -4.19 24.74 -8.85
C CYS A 3 -5.40 23.80 -8.69
N ASP A 4 -6.55 24.34 -8.26
CA ASP A 4 -7.77 23.55 -8.06
C ASP A 4 -8.31 22.97 -9.38
N GLN A 5 -8.21 23.74 -10.47
CA GLN A 5 -8.57 23.29 -11.81
C GLN A 5 -7.64 22.18 -12.28
N VAL A 6 -6.33 22.33 -12.07
CA VAL A 6 -5.34 21.30 -12.41
C VAL A 6 -5.56 20.03 -11.60
N PHE A 7 -5.79 20.15 -10.29
CA PHE A 7 -6.10 19.01 -9.43
C PHE A 7 -7.35 18.25 -9.90
N ASN A 8 -8.41 18.97 -10.25
CA ASN A 8 -9.62 18.36 -10.79
C ASN A 8 -9.35 17.61 -12.10
N VAL A 9 -8.52 18.15 -13.00
CA VAL A 9 -8.19 17.45 -14.24
C VAL A 9 -7.39 16.18 -13.97
N LEU A 10 -6.34 16.26 -13.13
CA LEU A 10 -5.48 15.12 -12.80
C LEU A 10 -6.21 13.96 -12.10
N THR A 11 -7.31 14.23 -11.41
CA THR A 11 -8.04 13.24 -10.60
C THR A 11 -9.28 12.68 -11.27
N ARG A 12 -9.76 13.28 -12.38
CA ARG A 12 -10.99 12.86 -13.06
C ARG A 12 -10.81 11.71 -14.04
N GLY A 13 -9.61 11.52 -14.56
CA GLY A 13 -9.37 10.57 -15.63
C GLY A 13 -7.89 10.47 -16.00
N PRO A 14 -7.56 9.73 -17.07
CA PRO A 14 -6.19 9.65 -17.54
C PRO A 14 -5.75 11.02 -18.05
N PHE A 15 -4.58 11.47 -17.60
CA PHE A 15 -3.92 12.67 -18.09
C PHE A 15 -2.57 12.29 -18.70
N PRO A 16 -2.22 12.76 -19.91
CA PRO A 16 -3.02 13.59 -20.80
C PRO A 16 -4.23 12.85 -21.40
N SER A 17 -5.34 13.56 -21.56
CA SER A 17 -6.63 13.07 -22.05
C SER A 17 -6.83 13.26 -23.56
N GLY A 18 -5.98 14.06 -24.20
CA GLY A 18 -6.14 14.53 -25.58
C GLY A 18 -7.00 15.80 -25.69
N SER A 19 -7.43 16.37 -24.56
CA SER A 19 -8.17 17.63 -24.52
C SER A 19 -7.27 18.82 -24.88
N PRO A 20 -7.79 19.87 -25.54
CA PRO A 20 -7.04 21.13 -25.72
C PRO A 20 -6.64 21.78 -24.39
N GLU A 21 -7.34 21.46 -23.29
CA GLU A 21 -7.01 21.96 -21.95
C GLU A 21 -5.73 21.33 -21.39
N ASP A 22 -5.30 20.17 -21.92
CA ASP A 22 -4.10 19.47 -21.45
C ASP A 22 -2.85 20.34 -21.59
N PHE A 23 -2.79 21.19 -22.63
CA PHE A 23 -1.70 22.14 -22.82
C PHE A 23 -1.60 23.13 -21.65
N HIS A 24 -2.73 23.66 -21.18
CA HIS A 24 -2.75 24.60 -20.06
C HIS A 24 -2.42 23.93 -18.73
N VAL A 25 -2.81 22.67 -18.57
CA VAL A 25 -2.43 21.86 -17.40
C VAL A 25 -0.93 21.60 -17.42
N GLN A 26 -0.38 21.14 -18.53
CA GLN A 26 1.05 20.87 -18.66
C GLN A 26 1.88 22.12 -18.41
N GLN A 27 1.49 23.25 -19.01
CA GLN A 27 2.15 24.55 -18.76
C GLN A 27 2.12 24.93 -17.27
N HIS A 28 1.07 24.59 -16.53
CA HIS A 28 1.00 24.83 -15.09
C HIS A 28 1.90 23.88 -14.29
N LEU A 29 1.95 22.60 -14.65
CA LEU A 29 2.85 21.61 -14.06
C LEU A 29 4.32 21.99 -14.25
N ASP A 30 4.65 22.68 -15.35
CA ASP A 30 6.00 23.17 -15.61
C ASP A 30 6.44 24.30 -14.67
N GLY A 31 5.49 24.99 -14.04
CA GLY A 31 5.75 26.15 -13.17
C GLY A 31 5.36 25.97 -11.70
N CYS A 32 4.60 24.93 -11.36
CA CYS A 32 4.06 24.73 -10.01
C CYS A 32 4.53 23.40 -9.41
N LEU A 33 5.38 23.49 -8.38
CA LEU A 33 5.94 22.33 -7.70
C LEU A 33 4.87 21.45 -7.03
N ASP A 34 3.87 22.06 -6.39
CA ASP A 34 2.85 21.32 -5.66
C ASP A 34 1.96 20.50 -6.61
N CYS A 35 1.53 21.10 -7.72
CA CYS A 35 0.77 20.38 -8.74
C CYS A 35 1.61 19.30 -9.43
N TRP A 36 2.91 19.55 -9.67
CA TRP A 36 3.81 18.52 -10.18
C TRP A 36 3.96 17.34 -9.21
N ARG A 37 4.11 17.59 -7.91
CA ARG A 37 4.16 16.53 -6.88
C ARG A 37 2.89 15.70 -6.83
N ILE A 38 1.73 16.35 -6.98
CA ILE A 38 0.45 15.64 -7.05
C ILE A 38 0.39 14.76 -8.29
N ALA A 39 0.76 15.30 -9.46
CA ALA A 39 0.81 14.54 -10.71
C ALA A 39 1.74 13.31 -10.57
N GLU A 40 2.92 13.50 -9.98
CA GLU A 40 3.88 12.43 -9.68
C GLU A 40 3.29 11.36 -8.75
N ALA A 41 2.59 11.77 -7.69
CA ALA A 41 1.94 10.86 -6.76
C ALA A 41 0.78 10.06 -7.38
N LEU A 42 0.16 10.60 -8.42
CA LEU A 42 -0.89 9.93 -9.19
C LEU A 42 -0.34 9.04 -10.33
N ARG A 43 0.99 8.92 -10.47
CA ARG A 43 1.57 8.03 -11.48
C ARG A 43 1.36 6.56 -11.09
N PRO A 44 0.86 5.71 -12.00
CA PRO A 44 0.75 4.28 -11.77
C PRO A 44 2.11 3.62 -11.49
N ALA A 45 2.18 2.84 -10.41
CA ALA A 45 3.40 2.20 -9.95
C ALA A 45 3.61 0.80 -10.59
N GLU A 46 3.52 0.73 -11.92
CA GLU A 46 3.49 -0.53 -12.70
C GLU A 46 4.70 -1.43 -12.47
N HIS A 47 5.87 -0.85 -12.22
CA HIS A 47 7.12 -1.59 -12.05
C HIS A 47 7.48 -1.90 -10.60
N LEU A 48 6.73 -1.35 -9.63
CA LEU A 48 7.04 -1.49 -8.21
C LEU A 48 6.23 -2.59 -7.53
N PHE A 49 5.04 -2.88 -8.03
CA PHE A 49 4.13 -3.86 -7.42
C PHE A 49 3.82 -5.00 -8.39
N GLN A 50 3.96 -6.24 -7.91
CA GLN A 50 3.61 -7.44 -8.68
C GLN A 50 2.09 -7.58 -8.92
N GLU A 51 1.30 -6.84 -8.14
CA GLU A 51 -0.17 -6.78 -8.22
C GLU A 51 -0.66 -5.60 -9.08
N ALA A 52 0.26 -4.87 -9.74
CA ALA A 52 -0.12 -3.77 -10.61
C ALA A 52 -0.92 -4.28 -11.81
N ILE A 53 -1.96 -3.52 -12.16
CA ILE A 53 -2.78 -3.76 -13.34
C ILE A 53 -1.87 -3.63 -14.58
N PRO A 54 -1.99 -4.54 -15.58
CA PRO A 54 -1.19 -4.46 -16.78
C PRO A 54 -1.46 -3.16 -17.55
N PRO A 55 -0.46 -2.61 -18.27
CA PRO A 55 -0.54 -1.28 -18.91
C PRO A 55 -1.65 -1.16 -19.96
N SER A 56 -2.14 -2.29 -20.49
CA SER A 56 -3.28 -2.33 -21.40
C SER A 56 -4.60 -1.94 -20.75
N GLU A 57 -4.77 -2.22 -19.45
CA GLU A 57 -5.98 -1.89 -18.69
C GLU A 57 -5.80 -0.61 -17.88
N THR A 58 -4.57 -0.31 -17.45
CA THR A 58 -4.27 0.87 -16.64
C THR A 58 -4.49 2.18 -17.41
N ARG A 59 -4.29 2.19 -18.73
CA ARG A 59 -4.47 3.40 -19.58
C ARG A 59 -5.88 4.00 -19.53
N ASP A 60 -6.89 3.19 -19.24
CA ASP A 60 -8.28 3.65 -19.12
C ASP A 60 -8.62 4.12 -17.69
N LEU A 61 -7.69 3.98 -16.74
CA LEU A 61 -7.87 4.39 -15.35
C LEU A 61 -7.36 5.82 -15.11
N PRO A 62 -7.94 6.52 -14.11
CA PRO A 62 -7.41 7.80 -13.68
C PRO A 62 -5.94 7.70 -13.26
N GLY A 63 -5.10 8.56 -13.83
CA GLY A 63 -3.67 8.51 -13.58
C GLY A 63 -2.89 9.53 -14.41
N TYR A 64 -1.71 9.89 -13.92
CA TYR A 64 -0.78 10.73 -14.64
C TYR A 64 0.18 9.89 -15.48
N TRP A 65 0.18 10.13 -16.78
CA TRP A 65 0.95 9.42 -17.82
C TRP A 65 1.93 10.34 -18.57
N GLY A 66 2.07 11.59 -18.13
CA GLY A 66 3.04 12.52 -18.69
C GLY A 66 4.48 12.20 -18.26
N ASP A 67 5.42 12.98 -18.79
CA ASP A 67 6.85 12.78 -18.55
C ASP A 67 7.20 12.82 -17.06
N SER A 68 8.00 11.85 -16.62
CA SER A 68 8.48 11.73 -15.23
C SER A 68 9.63 12.67 -14.88
N THR A 69 10.14 13.38 -15.88
CA THR A 69 11.26 14.29 -15.68
C THR A 69 10.72 15.61 -15.14
N PRO A 70 11.14 16.06 -13.94
CA PRO A 70 10.76 17.36 -13.46
C PRO A 70 11.29 18.44 -14.41
N PRO A 71 10.49 19.48 -14.70
CA PRO A 71 10.94 20.59 -15.52
C PRO A 71 12.12 21.30 -14.86
N ALA A 72 13.02 21.85 -15.68
CA ALA A 72 14.25 22.47 -15.19
C ALA A 72 14.01 23.60 -14.17
N THR A 73 12.89 24.31 -14.33
CA THR A 73 12.39 25.37 -13.43
C THR A 73 12.04 24.87 -12.03
N LEU A 74 11.73 23.59 -11.87
CA LEU A 74 11.35 22.97 -10.61
C LEU A 74 12.51 22.20 -9.95
N LEU A 75 13.55 21.83 -10.70
CA LEU A 75 14.71 21.09 -10.18
C LEU A 75 15.35 21.77 -8.97
N ASP A 76 15.61 23.08 -9.06
CA ASP A 76 16.21 23.85 -7.96
C ASP A 76 15.30 23.87 -6.72
N GLN A 77 13.98 23.97 -6.93
CA GLN A 77 13.01 23.97 -5.84
C GLN A 77 12.93 22.60 -5.17
N ILE A 78 12.91 21.51 -5.95
CA ILE A 78 12.95 20.13 -5.47
C ILE A 78 14.22 19.90 -4.64
N ALA A 79 15.38 20.31 -5.15
CA ALA A 79 16.67 20.19 -4.45
C ALA A 79 16.69 20.99 -3.14
N SER A 80 16.13 22.21 -3.14
CA SER A 80 16.05 23.04 -1.94
C SER A 80 15.13 22.43 -0.86
N ASP A 81 14.01 21.84 -1.25
CA ASP A 81 13.06 21.22 -0.32
C ASP A 81 13.57 19.89 0.22
N THR A 82 14.24 19.08 -0.61
CA THR A 82 14.94 17.89 -0.12
C THR A 82 16.07 18.27 0.84
N ALA A 83 16.81 19.35 0.58
CA ALA A 83 17.80 19.86 1.52
C ALA A 83 17.16 20.30 2.84
N LYS A 84 16.07 21.07 2.82
CA LYS A 84 15.33 21.46 4.04
C LYS A 84 14.83 20.26 4.84
N THR A 85 14.35 19.23 4.15
CA THR A 85 13.86 17.99 4.78
C THR A 85 15.02 17.14 5.33
N ALA A 86 16.18 17.14 4.66
CA ALA A 86 17.40 16.47 5.11
C ALA A 86 18.11 17.22 6.25
N VAL A 87 17.87 18.53 6.41
CA VAL A 87 18.27 19.34 7.58
C VAL A 87 17.22 19.24 8.69
N ALA A 88 16.51 18.11 8.79
CA ALA A 88 15.92 17.72 10.06
C ALA A 88 17.03 17.84 11.12
N PRO A 89 16.83 18.61 12.21
CA PRO A 89 17.84 18.77 13.23
C PRO A 89 18.21 17.36 13.66
N LYS A 90 19.52 17.05 13.68
CA LYS A 90 20.08 15.81 14.22
C LYS A 90 19.17 15.35 15.33
N LEU A 91 18.31 14.37 15.04
CA LEU A 91 17.59 13.66 16.06
C LEU A 91 18.74 13.04 16.83
N ARG A 92 19.07 13.66 17.98
CA ARG A 92 19.95 13.02 18.96
C ARG A 92 19.42 11.60 19.02
N ARG A 93 20.30 10.64 18.71
CA ARG A 93 20.09 9.21 18.87
C ARG A 93 19.52 8.95 20.28
N ALA A 94 18.21 9.12 20.43
CA ALA A 94 17.39 8.19 21.15
C ALA A 94 17.14 7.10 20.11
N THR A 95 18.10 6.20 20.01
CA THR A 95 17.89 4.87 19.47
C THR A 95 16.98 4.14 20.46
N GLU A 96 15.79 4.67 20.70
CA GLU A 96 14.67 3.86 21.11
C GLU A 96 14.13 3.35 19.78
N GLN A 97 14.82 2.33 19.28
CA GLN A 97 14.20 1.37 18.40
C GLN A 97 12.88 1.03 19.06
N ARG A 98 11.81 1.62 18.57
CA ARG A 98 10.49 1.02 18.62
C ARG A 98 10.59 -0.20 17.71
N GLN A 99 11.37 -1.19 18.17
CA GLN A 99 11.18 -2.57 17.81
C GLN A 99 9.70 -2.77 18.09
N ILE A 100 8.93 -2.86 17.02
CA ILE A 100 7.70 -3.61 17.07
C ILE A 100 8.21 -5.03 17.32
N GLU A 101 8.43 -5.33 18.60
CA GLU A 101 8.59 -6.69 19.07
C GLU A 101 7.24 -7.31 18.78
N ILE A 102 7.15 -7.98 17.64
CA ILE A 102 6.07 -8.91 17.38
C ILE A 102 6.29 -9.99 18.45
N VAL A 103 5.73 -9.76 19.64
CA VAL A 103 5.68 -10.74 20.72
C VAL A 103 4.81 -11.85 20.17
N TYR A 104 5.46 -12.81 19.52
CA TYR A 104 4.82 -14.03 19.08
C TYR A 104 4.53 -14.80 20.36
N ASP A 105 3.29 -14.72 20.84
CA ASP A 105 2.86 -15.42 22.04
C ASP A 105 2.95 -16.94 21.78
N ARG A 106 4.03 -17.53 22.27
CA ARG A 106 4.36 -18.95 22.11
C ARG A 106 3.36 -19.84 22.86
N THR A 107 2.54 -19.28 23.75
CA THR A 107 1.58 -20.05 24.55
C THR A 107 0.32 -20.41 23.77
N ALA A 108 -0.04 -19.64 22.74
CA ALA A 108 -1.19 -19.92 21.86
C ALA A 108 -1.08 -21.28 21.14
N ARG A 109 0.14 -21.73 20.84
CA ARG A 109 0.35 -23.04 20.17
C ARG A 109 0.05 -24.23 21.07
N ARG A 110 0.13 -24.07 22.39
CA ARG A 110 0.05 -25.19 23.33
C ARG A 110 -1.40 -25.53 23.69
N THR A 111 -2.27 -24.53 23.73
CA THR A 111 -3.71 -24.71 23.98
C THR A 111 -4.43 -25.33 22.78
N ASP A 112 -4.07 -24.94 21.56
CA ASP A 112 -4.69 -25.49 20.35
C ASP A 112 -4.39 -26.99 20.16
N MET A 113 -3.16 -27.44 20.46
CA MET A 113 -2.85 -28.87 20.37
C MET A 113 -3.57 -29.72 21.42
N LEU A 114 -3.79 -29.20 22.62
CA LEU A 114 -4.54 -29.92 23.66
C LEU A 114 -6.03 -30.00 23.31
N TYR A 115 -6.59 -28.95 22.73
CA TYR A 115 -8.00 -28.92 22.34
C TYR A 115 -8.28 -29.87 21.16
N VAL A 116 -7.43 -29.85 20.13
CA VAL A 116 -7.53 -30.78 18.99
C VAL A 116 -7.30 -32.23 19.44
N GLY A 117 -6.33 -32.46 20.33
CA GLY A 117 -6.09 -33.79 20.91
C GLY A 117 -7.27 -34.32 21.73
N ALA A 118 -7.91 -33.48 22.54
CA ALA A 118 -9.07 -33.86 23.34
C ALA A 118 -10.30 -34.22 22.47
N ILE A 119 -10.55 -33.48 21.38
CA ILE A 119 -11.65 -33.78 20.46
C ILE A 119 -11.41 -35.12 19.74
N LEU A 120 -10.18 -35.39 19.28
CA LEU A 120 -9.86 -36.67 18.63
C LEU A 120 -9.96 -37.85 19.58
N LEU A 121 -9.52 -37.71 20.84
CA LEU A 121 -9.63 -38.79 21.82
C LEU A 121 -11.10 -39.08 22.16
N GLY A 122 -11.91 -38.03 22.38
CA GLY A 122 -13.33 -38.16 22.73
C GLY A 122 -14.16 -38.81 21.62
N THR A 123 -13.93 -38.45 20.36
CA THR A 123 -14.66 -39.04 19.22
C THR A 123 -14.29 -40.50 18.96
N LEU A 124 -13.07 -40.92 19.34
CA LEU A 124 -12.62 -42.29 19.12
C LEU A 124 -12.97 -43.23 20.28
N THR A 125 -13.05 -42.74 21.51
CA THR A 125 -13.44 -43.57 22.69
C THR A 125 -14.95 -43.77 22.84
N MET A 126 -15.77 -42.82 22.37
CA MET A 126 -17.24 -42.94 22.40
C MET A 126 -17.80 -44.16 21.66
N PRO A 127 -17.40 -44.48 20.42
CA PRO A 127 -17.92 -45.65 19.71
C PRO A 127 -17.44 -46.97 20.31
N LEU A 128 -16.23 -47.03 20.89
CA LEU A 128 -15.72 -48.21 21.59
C LEU A 128 -16.50 -48.50 22.88
N LEU A 129 -16.82 -47.47 23.67
CA LEU A 129 -17.65 -47.60 24.86
C LEU A 129 -19.09 -48.00 24.49
N ALA A 130 -19.67 -47.40 23.45
CA ALA A 130 -20.99 -47.76 22.96
C ALA A 130 -21.04 -49.23 22.48
N TRP A 131 -20.02 -49.68 21.75
CA TRP A 131 -19.90 -51.06 21.32
C TRP A 131 -19.72 -52.04 22.48
N TRP A 132 -18.89 -51.69 23.48
CA TRP A 132 -18.69 -52.51 24.67
C TRP A 132 -19.97 -52.66 25.50
N LEU A 133 -20.73 -51.56 25.71
CA LEU A 133 -22.04 -51.59 26.39
C LEU A 133 -23.07 -52.44 25.64
N MET A 134 -23.06 -52.46 24.30
CA MET A 134 -23.95 -53.32 23.51
C MET A 134 -23.51 -54.78 23.44
N SER A 135 -22.28 -55.12 23.85
CA SER A 135 -21.72 -56.47 23.76
C SER A 135 -21.72 -57.24 25.08
N VAL A 136 -22.36 -56.73 26.13
CA VAL A 136 -22.54 -57.46 27.40
C VAL A 136 -23.80 -58.32 27.28
N PRO A 137 -23.70 -59.65 27.13
CA PRO A 137 -24.85 -60.54 27.24
C PRO A 137 -25.27 -60.66 28.71
N GLU A 138 -26.59 -60.64 28.96
CA GLU A 138 -27.20 -60.96 30.26
C GLU A 138 -26.90 -62.39 30.73
#